data_AF-A0A0A9W6P4-F1
#
_entry.id   AF-A0A0A9W6P4-F1
#
_cell.length_a   1.000
_cell.length_b   1.000
_cell.length_c   1.000
_cell.angle_alpha   90.00
_cell.angle_beta   90.00
_cell.angle_gamma   90.00
#
_symmetry.space_group_name_H-M   'P 1'
#
loop_
_entity.id
_entity.type
_entity.pdbx_description
1 polymer ?
#
loop_
_entity_poly.entity_id
_entity_poly.type
_entity_poly.pdbx_seq_one_letter_code
_entity_poly.pdbx_strand_id
1 'polypeptide(L)'
;MMATKHLERIYHRTLNTQITYLLEMLVKMLIQSYLENESIWTLAKQPIPDVIRKLAIINLGGTFLNEDVIERLKYVLNNFLEEDTISMELKKATFAHALKGEEVDDELFETLLSRFKEENNIFKKWMFWTALVGVQSEQHIATLWEIANGPEEEEDGGRLNQLLRLRILSTNPMSHSYFWPYIMDKWTTYCRLSNQDRDNIKGILLNLIEFSRNLEFLQQLSEYGEANEDLDVQLYALKVKADCERWNAHNYMQFVEEWLHLFIMNNT
;
A
#
# COMPACT_ATOMS: atom_id res chain seq x y z
N MET A 1 -4.96 14.64 8.77
CA MET A 1 -4.19 14.06 7.64
C MET A 1 -2.69 13.97 7.92
N MET A 2 -2.05 14.99 8.51
CA MET A 2 -0.62 14.90 8.85
C MET A 2 -0.35 13.80 9.91
N ALA A 3 -1.15 13.77 10.98
CA ALA A 3 -1.04 12.74 12.02
C ALA A 3 -1.25 11.31 11.50
N THR A 4 -2.24 11.07 10.62
CA THR A 4 -2.51 9.74 10.08
C THR A 4 -1.35 9.23 9.23
N LYS A 5 -0.79 10.07 8.35
CA LYS A 5 0.41 9.72 7.57
C LYS A 5 1.65 9.47 8.44
N HIS A 6 1.79 10.19 9.55
CA HIS A 6 2.86 9.92 10.50
C HIS A 6 2.70 8.56 11.17
N LEU A 7 1.48 8.19 11.60
CA LEU A 7 1.20 6.88 12.18
C LEU A 7 1.47 5.74 11.19
N GLU A 8 1.03 5.88 9.94
CA GLU A 8 1.32 4.90 8.87
C GLU A 8 2.83 4.73 8.66
N ARG A 9 3.58 5.84 8.61
CA ARG A 9 5.03 5.78 8.47
C ARG A 9 5.70 5.12 9.67
N ILE A 10 5.28 5.44 10.89
CA ILE A 10 5.81 4.79 12.10
C ILE A 10 5.55 3.29 12.02
N TYR A 11 4.29 2.91 11.75
CA TYR A 11 3.88 1.52 11.58
C TYR A 11 4.76 0.76 10.60
N HIS A 12 4.95 1.27 9.38
CA HIS A 12 5.80 0.64 8.37
C HIS A 12 7.27 0.51 8.81
N ARG A 13 7.79 1.48 9.57
CA ARG A 13 9.19 1.45 10.06
C ARG A 13 9.37 0.50 11.22
N THR A 14 8.34 0.30 12.04
CA THR A 14 8.40 -0.54 13.24
C THR A 14 7.87 -1.94 13.03
N LEU A 15 7.39 -2.33 11.84
CA LEU A 15 6.78 -3.65 11.56
C LEU A 15 7.57 -4.80 12.23
N ASN A 16 6.89 -5.83 12.71
CA ASN A 16 7.49 -6.99 13.40
C ASN A 16 8.28 -6.64 14.69
N THR A 17 8.01 -5.49 15.32
CA THR A 17 8.53 -5.14 16.65
C THR A 17 7.38 -4.99 17.65
N GLN A 18 7.69 -4.98 18.95
CA GLN A 18 6.70 -4.74 20.01
C GLN A 18 5.94 -3.42 19.82
N ILE A 19 6.60 -2.38 19.30
CA ILE A 19 5.98 -1.08 19.01
C ILE A 19 4.83 -1.23 17.99
N THR A 20 4.97 -2.10 16.99
CA THR A 20 3.92 -2.32 15.99
C THR A 20 2.67 -2.89 16.62
N TYR A 21 2.82 -3.92 17.45
CA TYR A 21 1.69 -4.51 18.17
C TYR A 21 0.96 -3.48 19.05
N LEU A 22 1.71 -2.68 19.82
CA LEU A 22 1.13 -1.64 20.66
C LEU A 22 0.44 -0.54 19.84
N LEU A 23 1.03 -0.16 18.71
CA LEU A 23 0.45 0.82 17.81
C LEU A 23 -0.83 0.31 17.15
N GLU A 24 -0.85 -0.95 16.71
CA GLU A 24 -2.05 -1.61 16.19
C GLU A 24 -3.17 -1.64 17.23
N MET A 25 -2.88 -2.05 18.47
CA MET A 25 -3.86 -2.04 19.56
C MET A 25 -4.44 -0.64 19.77
N LEU A 26 -3.58 0.37 19.93
CA LEU A 26 -3.99 1.75 20.16
C LEU A 26 -4.87 2.27 19.02
N VAL A 27 -4.45 2.07 17.77
CA VAL A 27 -5.18 2.56 16.61
C VAL A 27 -6.51 1.82 16.44
N LYS A 28 -6.54 0.50 16.64
CA LYS A 28 -7.79 -0.29 16.62
C LYS A 28 -8.78 0.18 17.69
N MET A 29 -8.31 0.45 18.92
CA MET A 29 -9.17 1.02 19.99
C MET A 29 -9.75 2.39 19.61
N LEU A 30 -8.91 3.28 19.05
CA LEU A 30 -9.37 4.60 18.62
C LEU A 30 -10.42 4.49 17.52
N ILE A 31 -10.19 3.63 16.52
CA ILE A 31 -11.13 3.40 15.42
C ILE A 31 -12.44 2.83 15.95
N GLN A 32 -12.38 1.86 16.86
CA GLN A 32 -13.57 1.26 17.47
C GLN A 32 -14.44 2.32 18.15
N SER A 33 -13.83 3.23 18.91
CA SER A 33 -14.54 4.35 19.52
C SER A 33 -15.23 5.23 18.47
N TYR A 34 -14.59 5.50 17.33
CA TYR A 34 -15.24 6.24 16.24
C TYR A 34 -16.40 5.47 15.60
N LEU A 35 -16.26 4.15 15.40
CA LEU A 35 -17.32 3.32 14.81
C LEU A 35 -18.57 3.26 15.70
N GLU A 36 -18.39 3.24 17.02
CA GLU A 36 -19.48 3.20 17.99
C GLU A 36 -20.18 4.56 18.15
N ASN A 37 -19.45 5.66 18.01
CA ASN A 37 -19.95 7.00 18.34
C ASN A 37 -20.30 7.87 17.11
N GLU A 38 -19.78 7.57 15.93
CA GLU A 38 -20.01 8.34 14.70
C GLU A 38 -20.33 7.45 13.48
N SER A 39 -21.27 7.88 12.64
CA SER A 39 -21.48 7.25 11.33
C SER A 39 -20.42 7.71 10.32
N ILE A 40 -19.29 7.00 10.27
CA ILE A 40 -18.17 7.32 9.37
C ILE A 40 -18.39 6.88 7.91
N TRP A 41 -19.43 6.06 7.65
CA TRP A 41 -19.70 5.46 6.33
C TRP A 41 -20.55 6.34 5.40
N THR A 42 -21.21 7.37 5.92
CA THR A 42 -22.01 8.29 5.11
C THR A 42 -21.20 9.53 4.71
N LEU A 43 -20.75 9.56 3.46
CA LEU A 43 -19.96 10.65 2.88
C LEU A 43 -20.78 11.60 1.99
N ALA A 44 -21.92 11.14 1.48
CA ALA A 44 -22.74 11.92 0.56
C ALA A 44 -23.29 13.18 1.24
N LYS A 45 -23.21 14.31 0.52
CA LYS A 45 -23.73 15.63 0.95
C LYS A 45 -23.13 16.16 2.26
N GLN A 46 -22.00 15.61 2.71
CA GLN A 46 -21.28 16.11 3.88
C GLN A 46 -20.30 17.24 3.51
N PRO A 47 -19.98 18.15 4.45
CA PRO A 47 -18.92 19.12 4.26
C PRO A 47 -17.57 18.45 3.96
N ILE A 48 -16.77 19.04 3.06
CA ILE A 48 -15.46 18.50 2.65
C ILE A 48 -14.55 18.14 3.86
N PRO A 49 -14.43 18.97 4.92
CA PRO A 49 -13.61 18.60 6.08
C PRO A 49 -14.06 17.32 6.78
N ASP A 50 -15.37 17.07 6.83
CA ASP A 50 -15.93 15.87 7.46
C ASP A 50 -15.66 14.62 6.61
N VAL A 51 -15.82 14.74 5.29
CA VAL A 51 -15.47 13.67 4.34
C VAL A 51 -14.00 13.28 4.48
N ILE A 52 -13.09 14.27 4.53
CA ILE A 52 -11.64 14.02 4.70
C ILE A 52 -11.35 13.30 6.02
N ARG A 53 -11.99 13.73 7.12
CA ARG A 53 -11.82 13.13 8.44
C ARG A 53 -12.28 11.67 8.45
N LYS A 54 -13.47 11.39 7.95
CA LYS A 54 -14.04 10.03 7.88
C LYS A 54 -13.20 9.09 7.00
N LEU A 55 -12.77 9.56 5.82
CA LEU A 55 -11.87 8.77 4.96
C LEU A 55 -10.52 8.51 5.62
N ALA A 56 -10.00 9.44 6.42
CA ALA A 56 -8.75 9.21 7.15
C ALA A 56 -8.90 8.10 8.20
N ILE A 57 -10.05 8.02 8.89
CA ILE A 57 -10.36 6.94 9.84
C ILE A 57 -10.50 5.60 9.12
N ILE A 58 -11.24 5.55 8.01
CA ILE A 58 -11.41 4.33 7.20
C ILE A 58 -10.06 3.84 6.68
N ASN A 59 -9.22 4.73 6.15
CA ASN A 59 -7.89 4.36 5.67
C ASN A 59 -6.97 3.87 6.79
N LEU A 60 -7.02 4.47 7.97
CA LEU A 60 -6.29 3.95 9.13
C LEU A 60 -6.79 2.54 9.49
N GLY A 61 -8.10 2.30 9.51
CA GLY A 61 -8.64 0.97 9.76
C GLY A 61 -8.20 -0.07 8.74
N GLY A 62 -8.14 0.30 7.46
CA GLY A 62 -7.59 -0.55 6.42
C GLY A 62 -6.09 -0.82 6.57
N THR A 63 -5.29 0.19 6.91
CA THR A 63 -3.83 0.05 7.08
C THR A 63 -3.46 -0.79 8.30
N PHE A 64 -4.19 -0.62 9.41
CA PHE A 64 -3.97 -1.33 10.67
C PHE A 64 -4.83 -2.60 10.81
N LEU A 65 -5.40 -3.10 9.70
CA LEU A 65 -6.15 -4.36 9.64
C LEU A 65 -7.23 -4.47 10.73
N ASN A 66 -8.03 -3.41 10.89
CA ASN A 66 -9.21 -3.44 11.76
C ASN A 66 -10.32 -4.27 11.06
N GLU A 67 -10.72 -5.36 11.69
CA GLU A 67 -11.63 -6.37 11.12
C GLU A 67 -12.97 -5.77 10.69
N ASP A 68 -13.61 -4.98 11.55
CA ASP A 68 -14.90 -4.35 11.25
C ASP A 68 -14.83 -3.41 10.03
N VAL A 69 -13.74 -2.64 9.91
CA VAL A 69 -13.51 -1.78 8.74
C VAL A 69 -13.29 -2.63 7.50
N ILE A 70 -12.46 -3.66 7.56
CA ILE A 70 -12.16 -4.53 6.41
C ILE A 70 -13.43 -5.24 5.93
N GLU A 71 -14.19 -5.88 6.82
CA GLU A 71 -15.45 -6.56 6.49
C GLU A 71 -16.47 -5.59 5.90
N ARG A 72 -16.56 -4.37 6.45
CA ARG A 72 -17.43 -3.35 5.89
C ARG A 72 -16.98 -2.90 4.51
N LEU A 73 -15.68 -2.80 4.24
CA LEU A 73 -15.15 -2.48 2.92
C LEU A 73 -15.39 -3.61 1.91
N LYS A 74 -15.28 -4.89 2.31
CA LYS A 74 -15.69 -6.04 1.48
C LYS A 74 -17.17 -5.96 1.10
N TYR A 75 -18.04 -5.66 2.08
CA TYR A 75 -19.46 -5.44 1.81
C TYR A 75 -19.71 -4.30 0.80
N VAL A 76 -19.02 -3.17 0.97
CA VAL A 76 -19.09 -2.04 0.01
C VAL A 76 -18.59 -2.46 -1.37
N LEU A 77 -17.53 -3.27 -1.45
CA LEU A 77 -17.02 -3.78 -2.72
C LEU A 77 -18.04 -4.68 -3.42
N ASN A 78 -18.69 -5.60 -2.69
CA ASN A 78 -19.73 -6.46 -3.25
C ASN A 78 -20.91 -5.65 -3.78
N ASN A 79 -21.36 -4.64 -3.02
CA ASN A 79 -22.38 -3.71 -3.51
C ASN A 79 -21.94 -2.99 -4.79
N PHE A 80 -20.66 -2.60 -4.93
CA PHE A 80 -20.15 -2.01 -6.16
C PHE A 80 -20.17 -2.99 -7.34
N LEU A 81 -19.86 -4.27 -7.10
CA LEU A 81 -19.86 -5.31 -8.13
C LEU A 81 -21.28 -5.60 -8.66
N GLU A 82 -22.30 -5.39 -7.82
CA GLU A 82 -23.71 -5.48 -8.19
C GLU A 82 -24.24 -4.18 -8.83
N GLU A 83 -24.05 -3.04 -8.16
CA GLU A 83 -24.56 -1.73 -8.54
C GLU A 83 -23.51 -0.63 -8.33
N ASP A 84 -23.17 0.11 -9.39
CA ASP A 84 -22.14 1.18 -9.37
C ASP A 84 -22.63 2.49 -8.70
N THR A 85 -23.11 2.40 -7.46
CA THR A 85 -23.81 3.49 -6.75
C THR A 85 -22.97 4.16 -5.65
N ILE A 86 -21.77 3.65 -5.39
CA ILE A 86 -20.91 4.13 -4.29
C ILE A 86 -20.13 5.38 -4.69
N SER A 87 -19.94 6.30 -3.73
CA SER A 87 -19.13 7.51 -3.92
C SER A 87 -17.69 7.19 -4.32
N MET A 88 -17.10 8.02 -5.18
CA MET A 88 -15.72 7.82 -5.66
C MET A 88 -14.69 7.79 -4.53
N GLU A 89 -14.91 8.59 -3.49
CA GLU A 89 -14.07 8.66 -2.31
C GLU A 89 -14.02 7.34 -1.55
N LEU A 90 -15.19 6.74 -1.30
CA LEU A 90 -15.29 5.46 -0.61
C LEU A 90 -14.72 4.33 -1.48
N LYS A 91 -14.96 4.37 -2.80
CA LYS A 91 -14.36 3.41 -3.74
C LYS A 91 -12.84 3.36 -3.57
N LYS A 92 -12.14 4.49 -3.55
CA LYS A 92 -10.67 4.50 -3.40
C LYS A 92 -10.20 3.78 -2.13
N ALA A 93 -10.88 4.01 -1.00
CA ALA A 93 -10.55 3.32 0.25
C ALA A 93 -10.89 1.82 0.17
N THR A 94 -12.06 1.48 -0.36
CA THR A 94 -12.49 0.09 -0.57
C THR A 94 -11.48 -0.70 -1.40
N PHE A 95 -11.13 -0.21 -2.59
CA PHE A 95 -10.18 -0.88 -3.47
C PHE A 95 -8.74 -0.86 -2.93
N ALA A 96 -8.39 0.00 -1.98
CA ALA A 96 -7.05 -0.02 -1.37
C ALA A 96 -6.91 -1.05 -0.25
N HIS A 97 -8.02 -1.47 0.38
CA HIS A 97 -7.97 -2.23 1.63
C HIS A 97 -8.88 -3.46 1.70
N ALA A 98 -9.88 -3.65 0.83
CA ALA A 98 -10.87 -4.73 0.99
C ALA A 98 -10.30 -6.16 0.93
N LEU A 99 -9.18 -6.38 0.23
CA LEU A 99 -8.47 -7.66 0.20
C LEU A 99 -7.30 -7.76 1.20
N LYS A 100 -7.11 -6.75 2.06
CA LYS A 100 -6.13 -6.85 3.14
C LYS A 100 -6.69 -7.68 4.28
N GLY A 101 -5.83 -8.45 4.95
CA GLY A 101 -6.20 -9.29 6.08
C GLY A 101 -5.38 -10.58 6.09
N GLU A 102 -5.30 -11.21 7.24
CA GLU A 102 -4.56 -12.47 7.42
C GLU A 102 -5.23 -13.63 6.67
N GLU A 103 -6.56 -13.66 6.66
CA GLU A 103 -7.35 -14.61 5.88
C GLU A 103 -7.80 -13.95 4.57
N VAL A 104 -7.22 -14.42 3.46
CA VAL A 104 -7.60 -13.97 2.13
C VAL A 104 -8.94 -14.62 1.75
N ASP A 105 -9.86 -13.80 1.24
CA ASP A 105 -11.09 -14.26 0.62
C ASP A 105 -10.80 -14.67 -0.84
N ASP A 106 -10.53 -15.96 -1.04
CA ASP A 106 -10.17 -16.53 -2.35
C ASP A 106 -11.29 -16.35 -3.40
N GLU A 107 -12.55 -16.46 -2.98
CA GLU A 107 -13.70 -16.28 -3.88
C GLU A 107 -13.77 -14.83 -4.38
N LEU A 108 -13.58 -13.87 -3.47
CA LEU A 108 -13.53 -12.46 -3.82
C LEU A 108 -12.30 -12.13 -4.67
N PHE A 109 -11.14 -12.73 -4.38
CA PHE A 109 -9.93 -12.58 -5.20
C PHE A 109 -10.16 -13.04 -6.65
N GLU A 110 -10.67 -14.26 -6.84
CA GLU A 110 -10.94 -14.81 -8.17
C GLU A 110 -12.02 -14.00 -8.91
N THR A 111 -13.05 -13.54 -8.19
CA THR A 111 -14.07 -12.66 -8.76
C THR A 111 -13.47 -11.36 -9.29
N LEU A 112 -12.64 -10.68 -8.48
CA LEU A 112 -11.96 -9.45 -8.89
C LEU A 112 -10.97 -9.69 -10.03
N LEU A 113 -10.32 -10.85 -10.06
CA LEU A 113 -9.38 -11.23 -11.11
C LEU A 113 -10.09 -11.45 -12.45
N SER A 114 -11.24 -12.13 -12.46
CA SER A 114 -12.10 -12.26 -13.65
C SER A 114 -12.57 -10.89 -14.12
N ARG A 115 -13.08 -10.05 -13.21
CA ARG A 115 -13.50 -8.67 -13.54
C ARG A 115 -12.36 -7.84 -14.12
N PHE A 116 -11.16 -7.93 -13.57
CA PHE A 116 -9.97 -7.25 -14.10
C PHE A 116 -9.66 -7.66 -15.55
N LYS A 117 -9.75 -8.95 -15.87
CA LYS A 117 -9.46 -9.48 -17.21
C LYS A 117 -10.51 -9.03 -18.24
N GLU A 118 -11.77 -9.02 -17.86
CA GLU A 118 -12.91 -8.74 -18.74
C GLU A 118 -13.25 -7.24 -18.86
N GLU A 119 -12.78 -6.40 -17.94
CA GLU A 119 -13.13 -4.98 -17.91
C GLU A 119 -12.48 -4.19 -19.06
N ASN A 120 -13.32 -3.47 -19.80
CA ASN A 120 -12.94 -2.59 -20.91
C ASN A 120 -12.75 -1.14 -20.46
N ASN A 121 -13.42 -0.74 -19.37
CA ASN A 121 -13.22 0.58 -18.79
C ASN A 121 -11.90 0.63 -18.04
N ILE A 122 -10.92 1.34 -18.60
CA ILE A 122 -9.57 1.41 -18.04
C ILE A 122 -9.54 1.90 -16.58
N PHE A 123 -10.42 2.82 -16.20
CA PHE A 123 -10.49 3.31 -14.83
C PHE A 123 -10.94 2.21 -13.87
N LYS A 124 -12.02 1.49 -14.19
CA LYS A 124 -12.50 0.35 -13.39
C LYS A 124 -11.47 -0.79 -13.36
N LYS A 125 -10.82 -1.07 -14.49
CA LYS A 125 -9.77 -2.07 -14.61
C LYS A 125 -8.63 -1.80 -13.61
N TRP A 126 -8.17 -0.56 -13.53
CA TRP A 126 -7.14 -0.18 -12.56
C TRP A 126 -7.61 -0.20 -11.11
N MET A 127 -8.91 0.02 -10.86
CA MET A 127 -9.47 -0.17 -9.52
C MET A 127 -9.42 -1.63 -9.10
N PHE A 128 -9.88 -2.56 -9.95
CA PHE A 128 -9.77 -4.00 -9.66
C PHE A 128 -8.32 -4.43 -9.43
N TRP A 129 -7.39 -3.96 -10.26
CA TRP A 129 -5.96 -4.21 -10.07
C TRP A 129 -5.45 -3.70 -8.71
N THR A 130 -5.88 -2.51 -8.29
CA THR A 130 -5.50 -1.94 -6.98
C THR A 130 -6.00 -2.80 -5.82
N ALA A 131 -7.24 -3.33 -5.91
CA ALA A 131 -7.75 -4.26 -4.89
C ALA A 131 -6.98 -5.56 -4.84
N LEU A 132 -6.73 -6.19 -5.99
CA LEU A 132 -5.97 -7.43 -6.08
C LEU A 132 -4.58 -7.29 -5.43
N VAL A 133 -3.90 -6.17 -5.68
CA VAL A 133 -2.58 -5.88 -5.10
C VAL A 133 -2.62 -5.73 -3.58
N GLY A 134 -3.78 -5.51 -2.95
CA GLY A 134 -3.91 -5.44 -1.49
C GLY A 134 -3.77 -6.78 -0.76
N VAL A 135 -3.77 -7.90 -1.48
CA VAL A 135 -3.76 -9.26 -0.91
C VAL A 135 -2.51 -9.56 -0.07
N GLN A 136 -2.67 -10.34 1.01
CA GLN A 136 -1.58 -10.79 1.88
C GLN A 136 -1.30 -12.29 1.75
N SER A 137 -1.15 -12.78 0.52
CA SER A 137 -0.85 -14.19 0.22
C SER A 137 0.27 -14.31 -0.81
N GLU A 138 1.32 -15.07 -0.49
CA GLU A 138 2.45 -15.31 -1.39
C GLU A 138 1.99 -15.96 -2.71
N GLN A 139 1.05 -16.90 -2.64
CA GLN A 139 0.49 -17.56 -3.82
C GLN A 139 -0.23 -16.57 -4.74
N HIS A 140 -1.09 -15.71 -4.20
CA HIS A 140 -1.79 -14.69 -4.99
C HIS A 140 -0.83 -13.65 -5.55
N ILE A 141 0.18 -13.24 -4.78
CA ILE A 141 1.22 -12.32 -5.25
C ILE A 141 2.03 -12.92 -6.40
N ALA A 142 2.33 -14.22 -6.36
CA ALA A 142 2.98 -14.91 -7.48
C ALA A 142 2.12 -14.85 -8.75
N THR A 143 0.82 -15.12 -8.65
CA THR A 143 -0.13 -14.99 -9.77
C THR A 143 -0.17 -13.56 -10.32
N LEU A 144 -0.24 -12.55 -9.44
CA LEU A 144 -0.24 -11.14 -9.85
C LEU A 144 1.09 -10.74 -10.49
N TRP A 145 2.21 -11.27 -10.02
CA TRP A 145 3.52 -11.05 -10.64
C TRP A 145 3.56 -11.58 -12.07
N GLU A 146 3.08 -12.80 -12.31
CA GLU A 146 3.02 -13.39 -13.66
C GLU A 146 2.18 -12.53 -14.61
N ILE A 147 1.04 -12.02 -14.15
CA ILE A 147 0.17 -11.12 -14.94
C ILE A 147 0.82 -9.75 -15.15
N ALA A 148 1.44 -9.18 -14.12
CA ALA A 148 2.08 -7.87 -14.20
C ALA A 148 3.31 -7.90 -15.12
N ASN A 149 4.07 -8.99 -15.08
CA ASN A 149 5.31 -9.16 -15.83
C ASN A 149 5.10 -9.83 -17.21
N GLY A 150 3.92 -10.39 -17.48
CA GLY A 150 3.59 -11.02 -18.75
C GLY A 150 3.54 -10.02 -19.94
N PRO A 151 3.81 -10.49 -21.17
CA PRO A 151 3.58 -9.70 -22.38
C PRO A 151 2.08 -9.46 -22.57
N GLU A 152 1.67 -8.25 -22.93
CA GLU A 152 0.28 -8.04 -23.38
C GLU A 152 0.09 -8.62 -24.78
N GLU A 153 -1.05 -9.28 -24.97
CA GLU A 153 -1.57 -9.61 -26.30
C GLU A 153 -1.98 -8.30 -27.00
N GLU A 154 -1.18 -7.89 -27.99
CA GLU A 154 -1.51 -7.01 -29.12
C GLU A 154 -2.55 -5.88 -28.90
N GLU A 155 -2.22 -4.82 -28.15
CA GLU A 155 -2.81 -3.48 -28.36
C GLU A 155 -1.77 -2.36 -28.14
N ASP A 156 -1.93 -1.27 -28.89
CA ASP A 156 -1.08 -0.06 -28.82
C ASP A 156 -1.07 0.50 -27.39
N GLY A 157 0.05 0.34 -26.68
CA GLY A 157 0.21 0.76 -25.28
C GLY A 157 0.66 -0.33 -24.30
N GLY A 158 0.84 -1.58 -24.75
CA GLY A 158 1.01 -2.71 -23.82
C GLY A 158 2.19 -2.65 -22.85
N ARG A 159 3.28 -1.98 -23.22
CA ARG A 159 4.42 -1.74 -22.30
C ARG A 159 4.08 -0.75 -21.18
N LEU A 160 3.30 0.29 -21.48
CA LEU A 160 2.89 1.29 -20.49
C LEU A 160 1.95 0.67 -19.45
N ASN A 161 1.02 -0.18 -19.92
CA ASN A 161 0.12 -0.93 -19.03
C ASN A 161 0.90 -1.94 -18.15
N GLN A 162 1.90 -2.62 -18.71
CA GLN A 162 2.78 -3.53 -17.95
C GLN A 162 3.51 -2.78 -16.82
N LEU A 163 4.16 -1.66 -17.12
CA LEU A 163 4.89 -0.87 -16.13
C LEU A 163 3.96 -0.25 -15.08
N LEU A 164 2.74 0.12 -15.46
CA LEU A 164 1.74 0.61 -14.50
C LEU A 164 1.26 -0.51 -13.57
N ARG A 165 1.03 -1.73 -14.08
CA ARG A 165 0.73 -2.91 -13.23
C ARG A 165 1.84 -3.17 -12.23
N LEU A 166 3.08 -3.22 -12.70
CA LEU A 166 4.28 -3.41 -11.89
C LEU A 166 4.44 -2.29 -10.85
N ARG A 167 4.19 -1.04 -11.23
CA ARG A 167 4.24 0.09 -10.31
C ARG A 167 3.21 -0.05 -9.19
N ILE A 168 1.97 -0.42 -9.50
CA ILE A 168 0.96 -0.63 -8.46
C ILE A 168 1.35 -1.85 -7.61
N LEU A 169 1.74 -2.98 -8.21
CA LEU A 169 2.16 -4.18 -7.48
C LEU A 169 3.30 -3.89 -6.48
N SER A 170 4.27 -3.04 -6.84
CA SER A 170 5.39 -2.65 -5.97
C SER A 170 4.98 -1.93 -4.67
N THR A 171 3.73 -1.45 -4.55
CA THR A 171 3.23 -0.92 -3.28
C THR A 171 2.94 -2.01 -2.25
N ASN A 172 2.84 -3.27 -2.67
CA ASN A 172 2.69 -4.40 -1.76
C ASN A 172 4.08 -4.93 -1.34
N PRO A 173 4.45 -4.85 -0.04
CA PRO A 173 5.74 -5.33 0.46
C PRO A 173 6.04 -6.81 0.18
N MET A 174 5.02 -7.68 0.11
CA MET A 174 5.20 -9.11 -0.19
C MET A 174 5.70 -9.36 -1.62
N SER A 175 5.50 -8.40 -2.53
CA SER A 175 5.97 -8.50 -3.90
C SER A 175 7.45 -8.12 -4.08
N HIS A 176 8.08 -7.50 -3.07
CA HIS A 176 9.38 -6.83 -3.24
C HIS A 176 10.51 -7.78 -3.65
N SER A 177 10.44 -9.05 -3.24
CA SER A 177 11.43 -10.09 -3.62
C SER A 177 11.47 -10.34 -5.13
N TYR A 178 10.36 -10.18 -5.84
CA TYR A 178 10.28 -10.36 -7.29
C TYR A 178 10.91 -9.19 -8.07
N PHE A 179 10.90 -7.98 -7.52
CA PHE A 179 11.33 -6.78 -8.22
C PHE A 179 12.85 -6.64 -8.33
N TRP A 180 13.61 -7.17 -7.38
CA TRP A 180 15.06 -6.96 -7.39
C TRP A 180 15.75 -7.58 -8.62
N PRO A 181 15.53 -8.86 -8.97
CA PRO A 181 16.04 -9.43 -10.22
C PRO A 181 15.56 -8.66 -11.46
N TYR A 182 14.32 -8.21 -11.46
CA TYR A 182 13.74 -7.44 -12.56
C TYR A 182 14.44 -6.09 -12.77
N ILE A 183 14.69 -5.34 -11.69
CA ILE A 183 15.39 -4.05 -11.76
C ILE A 183 16.82 -4.25 -12.25
N MET A 184 17.50 -5.28 -11.73
CA MET A 184 18.87 -5.61 -12.15
C MET A 184 18.95 -6.04 -13.61
N ASP A 185 17.93 -6.74 -14.15
CA ASP A 185 17.84 -7.07 -15.58
C ASP A 185 17.63 -5.81 -16.45
N LYS A 186 16.65 -4.97 -16.09
CA LYS A 186 16.32 -3.76 -16.85
C LYS A 186 17.37 -2.65 -16.76
N TRP A 187 18.24 -2.72 -15.75
CA TRP A 187 19.38 -1.84 -15.50
C TRP A 187 20.18 -1.50 -16.77
N THR A 188 20.58 -2.50 -17.55
CA THR A 188 21.44 -2.31 -18.73
C THR A 188 20.79 -1.49 -19.84
N THR A 189 19.47 -1.29 -19.75
CA THR A 189 18.67 -0.60 -20.76
C THR A 189 18.00 0.67 -20.23
N TYR A 190 18.13 1.01 -18.94
CA TYR A 190 17.43 2.11 -18.29
C TYR A 190 17.65 3.46 -18.98
N CYS A 191 18.90 3.80 -19.32
CA CYS A 191 19.26 5.04 -20.01
C CYS A 191 18.72 5.11 -21.46
N ARG A 192 18.21 4.00 -22.01
CA ARG A 192 17.64 3.90 -23.35
C ARG A 192 16.11 3.90 -23.34
N LEU A 193 15.49 4.00 -22.17
CA LEU A 193 14.04 4.03 -22.02
C LEU A 193 13.46 5.40 -22.36
N SER A 194 12.19 5.41 -22.76
CA SER A 194 11.43 6.67 -22.91
C SER A 194 11.31 7.40 -21.56
N ASN A 195 11.04 8.71 -21.57
CA ASN A 195 10.80 9.47 -20.34
C ASN A 195 9.68 8.85 -19.49
N GLN A 196 8.59 8.44 -20.15
CA GLN A 196 7.43 7.85 -19.49
C GLN A 196 7.75 6.49 -18.83
N ASP A 197 8.57 5.67 -19.48
CA ASP A 197 9.01 4.39 -18.91
C ASP A 197 9.96 4.61 -17.72
N ARG A 198 10.86 5.59 -17.82
CA ARG A 198 11.75 5.98 -16.72
C ARG A 198 10.95 6.44 -15.51
N ASP A 199 9.93 7.27 -15.69
CA ASP A 199 9.06 7.73 -14.61
C ASP A 199 8.33 6.57 -13.90
N ASN A 200 7.90 5.55 -14.66
CA ASN A 200 7.25 4.39 -14.06
C ASN A 200 8.24 3.50 -13.29
N ILE A 201 9.43 3.26 -13.82
CA ILE A 201 10.49 2.53 -13.11
C ILE A 201 10.93 3.29 -11.87
N LYS A 202 11.10 4.61 -11.96
CA LYS A 202 11.34 5.46 -10.80
C LYS A 202 10.22 5.34 -9.78
N GLY A 203 8.96 5.32 -10.22
CA GLY A 203 7.81 5.04 -9.36
C GLY A 203 7.91 3.69 -8.63
N ILE A 204 8.33 2.63 -9.33
CA ILE A 204 8.59 1.31 -8.73
C ILE A 204 9.70 1.43 -7.68
N LEU A 205 10.85 2.02 -8.03
CA LEU A 205 11.99 2.19 -7.11
C LEU A 205 11.60 2.95 -5.84
N LEU A 206 10.86 4.06 -5.98
CA LEU A 206 10.39 4.85 -4.84
C LEU A 206 9.43 4.07 -3.93
N ASN A 207 8.57 3.22 -4.48
CA ASN A 207 7.71 2.34 -3.69
C ASN A 207 8.54 1.28 -2.95
N LEU A 208 9.51 0.65 -3.61
CA LEU A 208 10.41 -0.31 -2.97
C LEU A 208 11.21 0.33 -1.84
N ILE A 209 11.71 1.57 -2.03
CA ILE A 209 12.38 2.33 -0.99
C ILE A 209 11.42 2.61 0.17
N GLU A 210 10.22 3.14 -0.09
CA GLU A 210 9.33 3.58 0.97
C GLU A 210 8.96 2.46 1.94
N PHE A 211 8.71 1.24 1.44
CA PHE A 211 8.29 0.12 2.28
C PHE A 211 9.43 -0.82 2.69
N SER A 212 10.67 -0.60 2.22
CA SER A 212 11.80 -1.42 2.64
C SER A 212 12.30 -1.06 4.04
N ARG A 213 12.83 -2.08 4.72
CA ARG A 213 13.53 -1.99 6.00
C ARG A 213 14.92 -2.61 5.93
N ASN A 214 15.29 -3.18 4.77
CA ASN A 214 16.58 -3.80 4.58
C ASN A 214 17.61 -2.69 4.30
N LEU A 215 18.48 -2.42 5.28
CA LEU A 215 19.48 -1.36 5.20
C LEU A 215 20.49 -1.58 4.06
N GLU A 216 20.84 -2.83 3.77
CA GLU A 216 21.73 -3.19 2.66
C GLU A 216 21.04 -2.92 1.32
N PHE A 217 19.77 -3.32 1.18
CA PHE A 217 18.98 -3.04 -0.02
C PHE A 217 18.81 -1.53 -0.25
N LEU A 218 18.54 -0.75 0.80
CA LEU A 218 18.44 0.70 0.71
C LEU A 218 19.78 1.34 0.33
N GLN A 219 20.90 0.79 0.81
CA GLN A 219 22.24 1.21 0.40
C GLN A 219 22.49 0.93 -1.08
N GLN A 220 22.15 -0.28 -1.56
CA GLN A 220 22.26 -0.65 -2.98
C GLN A 220 21.42 0.26 -3.88
N LEU A 221 20.20 0.63 -3.46
CA LEU A 221 19.35 1.58 -4.19
C LEU A 221 19.87 3.01 -4.17
N SER A 222 20.56 3.42 -3.10
CA SER A 222 21.26 4.71 -3.08
C SER A 222 22.39 4.74 -4.12
N GLU A 223 23.23 3.71 -4.12
CA GLU A 223 24.34 3.56 -5.08
C GLU A 223 23.82 3.47 -6.53
N TYR A 224 22.67 2.83 -6.73
CA TYR A 224 21.94 2.83 -8.00
C TYR A 224 21.61 4.26 -8.47
N GLY A 225 21.02 5.08 -7.58
CA GLY A 225 20.64 6.45 -7.89
C GLY A 225 21.86 7.31 -8.25
N GLU A 226 22.94 7.16 -7.48
CA GLU A 226 24.22 7.85 -7.73
C GLU A 226 24.81 7.50 -9.09
N ALA A 227 24.90 6.21 -9.42
CA ALA A 227 25.47 5.73 -10.68
C ALA A 227 24.70 6.19 -11.93
N ASN A 228 23.44 6.64 -11.79
CA ASN A 228 22.59 7.11 -12.89
C ASN A 228 22.23 8.59 -12.80
N GLU A 229 22.86 9.33 -11.90
CA GLU A 229 22.55 10.75 -11.66
C GLU A 229 21.06 10.97 -11.29
N ASP A 230 20.38 9.95 -10.74
CA ASP A 230 19.00 10.06 -10.23
C ASP A 230 19.03 10.40 -8.73
N LEU A 231 19.20 11.70 -8.47
CA LEU A 231 19.29 12.25 -7.12
C LEU A 231 18.05 11.96 -6.27
N ASP A 232 16.86 11.82 -6.87
CA ASP A 232 15.66 11.54 -6.10
C ASP A 232 15.69 10.13 -5.53
N VAL A 233 16.08 9.13 -6.34
CA VAL A 233 16.24 7.75 -5.87
C VAL A 233 17.34 7.66 -4.83
N GLN A 234 18.49 8.29 -5.08
CA GLN A 234 19.64 8.30 -4.16
C GLN A 234 19.26 8.90 -2.80
N LEU A 235 18.79 10.14 -2.80
CA LEU A 235 18.50 10.87 -1.57
C LEU A 235 17.33 10.27 -0.81
N TYR A 236 16.33 9.72 -1.51
CA TYR A 236 15.21 9.08 -0.85
C TYR A 236 15.62 7.77 -0.17
N ALA A 237 16.45 6.95 -0.84
CA ALA A 237 16.98 5.72 -0.26
C ALA A 237 17.82 6.01 1.00
N LEU A 238 18.72 7.00 0.95
CA LEU A 238 19.52 7.42 2.11
C LEU A 238 18.66 7.94 3.26
N LYS A 239 17.63 8.74 2.95
CA LYS A 239 16.70 9.26 3.96
C LYS A 239 15.96 8.12 4.66
N VAL A 240 15.40 7.19 3.90
CA VAL A 240 14.68 6.04 4.48
C VAL A 240 15.62 5.13 5.26
N LYS A 241 16.84 4.90 4.78
CA LYS A 241 17.89 4.17 5.51
C LYS A 241 18.20 4.79 6.86
N ALA A 242 18.44 6.11 6.89
CA ALA A 242 18.71 6.84 8.13
C ALA A 242 17.52 6.82 9.11
N ASP A 243 16.28 6.91 8.59
CA ASP A 243 15.07 6.77 9.39
C ASP A 243 14.98 5.35 9.99
N CYS A 244 15.23 4.30 9.20
CA CYS A 244 15.26 2.91 9.68
C CYS A 244 16.35 2.68 10.75
N GLU A 245 17.56 3.21 10.55
CA GLU A 245 18.65 3.14 11.55
C GLU A 245 18.25 3.82 12.87
N ARG A 246 17.57 4.97 12.80
CA ARG A 246 17.06 5.66 13.99
C ARG A 246 16.02 4.83 14.72
N TRP A 247 15.08 4.21 13.99
CA TRP A 247 14.09 3.31 14.59
C TRP A 247 14.70 2.02 15.11
N ASN A 248 15.82 1.54 14.55
CA ASN A 248 16.55 0.38 15.08
C ASN A 248 17.41 0.73 16.31
N ALA A 249 17.60 2.02 16.63
CA ALA A 249 18.37 2.43 17.80
C ALA A 249 17.62 2.06 19.09
N HIS A 250 18.22 1.16 19.88
CA HIS A 250 17.61 0.54 21.06
C HIS A 250 16.94 1.54 22.03
N ASN A 251 17.64 2.63 22.37
CA ASN A 251 17.13 3.65 23.31
C ASN A 251 15.88 4.37 22.78
N TYR A 252 15.78 4.54 21.46
CA TYR A 252 14.63 5.20 20.85
C TYR A 252 13.41 4.27 20.85
N MET A 253 13.60 2.98 20.56
CA MET A 253 12.52 1.99 20.64
C MET A 253 11.97 1.84 22.06
N GLN A 254 12.86 1.70 23.04
CA GLN A 254 12.46 1.52 24.44
C GLN A 254 11.62 2.70 24.94
N PHE A 255 12.02 3.94 24.62
CA PHE A 255 11.25 5.13 25.00
C PHE A 255 9.83 5.13 24.40
N VAL A 256 9.70 4.80 23.11
CA VAL A 256 8.39 4.76 22.44
C VAL A 256 7.51 3.65 23.00
N GLU A 257 8.10 2.47 23.26
CA GLU A 257 7.42 1.33 23.87
C GLU A 257 6.89 1.66 25.27
N GLU A 258 7.72 2.24 26.14
CA GLU A 258 7.34 2.67 27.49
C GLU A 258 6.19 3.70 27.45
N TRP A 259 6.28 4.68 26.53
CA TRP A 259 5.25 5.69 26.36
C TRP A 259 3.91 5.09 25.89
N LEU A 260 3.93 4.19 24.90
CA LEU A 260 2.74 3.51 24.40
C LEU A 260 2.08 2.65 25.47
N HIS A 261 2.87 1.90 26.24
CA HIS A 261 2.37 1.10 27.36
C HIS A 261 1.67 1.97 28.41
N LEU A 262 2.30 3.05 28.85
CA LEU A 262 1.71 3.98 29.82
C LEU A 262 0.44 4.62 29.28
N PHE A 263 0.39 4.96 27.99
CA PHE A 263 -0.80 5.55 27.39
C PHE A 263 -1.97 4.55 27.37
N ILE A 264 -1.74 3.32 26.90
CA ILE A 264 -2.78 2.30 26.80
C ILE A 264 -3.32 1.97 28.20
N MET A 265 -2.46 1.69 29.19
CA MET A 265 -2.90 1.35 30.55
C MET A 265 -3.74 2.44 31.22
N ASN A 266 -3.52 3.72 30.89
CA ASN A 266 -4.27 4.83 31.48
C ASN A 266 -5.62 5.09 30.78
N ASN A 267 -5.89 4.44 29.64
CA ASN A 267 -7.09 4.68 28.82
C ASN A 267 -7.92 3.42 28.54
N THR A 268 -7.52 2.27 29.09
CA THR A 268 -8.31 1.03 29.20
C THR A 268 -8.89 0.91 30.61
#